data_AF-A0A7K4FUI3-F1
#
_entry.id   AF-A0A7K4FUI3-F1
#
_cell.length_a   1.000
_cell.length_b   1.000
_cell.length_c   1.000
_cell.angle_alpha   90.00
_cell.angle_beta   90.00
_cell.angle_gamma   90.00
#
_symmetry.space_group_name_H-M   'P 1'
#
loop_
_entity.id
_entity.type
_entity.pdbx_description
1 polymer ?
#
loop_
_entity_poly.entity_id
_entity_poly.type
_entity_poly.pdbx_seq_one_letter_code
_entity_poly.pdbx_strand_id
1 'polypeptide(L)'
;MVKRILLKCKVCGEVFGTNSLYYQHVAIQHSDLKPVVTSEGMYQCPVCHETRKSLARLYQHIGLHHVKANSLRVEEGVGLCGP
;
A
#
# COMPACT_ATOMS: atom_id res chain seq x y z
N MET A 1 7.87 18.37 -17.39
CA MET A 1 7.31 17.02 -17.58
C MET A 1 7.20 16.35 -16.22
N VAL A 2 5.99 16.06 -15.73
CA VAL A 2 5.82 15.37 -14.44
C VAL A 2 5.87 13.87 -14.72
N LYS A 3 7.00 13.22 -14.41
CA LYS A 3 7.10 11.75 -14.51
C LYS A 3 6.12 11.14 -13.50
N ARG A 4 5.10 10.44 -14.00
CA ARG A 4 4.13 9.73 -13.16
C ARG A 4 4.71 8.37 -12.81
N ILE A 5 5.17 8.21 -11.57
CA ILE A 5 5.68 6.94 -11.07
C ILE A 5 4.49 6.07 -10.67
N LEU A 6 4.32 4.94 -11.35
CA LEU A 6 3.30 3.96 -11.03
C LEU A 6 3.93 2.81 -10.22
N LEU A 7 3.17 2.29 -9.24
CA LEU A 7 3.60 1.19 -8.38
C LEU A 7 2.79 -0.04 -8.74
N LYS A 8 3.47 -1.06 -9.27
CA LYS A 8 2.85 -2.34 -9.56
C LYS A 8 3.07 -3.32 -8.41
N CYS A 9 1.98 -3.91 -7.92
CA CYS A 9 2.01 -5.00 -6.96
C CYS A 9 2.57 -6.26 -7.63
N LYS A 10 3.64 -6.84 -7.08
CA LYS A 10 4.19 -8.10 -7.58
C LYS A 10 3.34 -9.32 -7.23
N VAL A 11 2.43 -9.21 -6.26
CA VAL A 11 1.61 -10.34 -5.80
C VAL A 11 0.42 -10.55 -6.74
N CYS A 12 -0.38 -9.52 -7.00
CA CYS A 12 -1.55 -9.60 -7.89
C CYS A 12 -1.36 -8.93 -9.27
N GLY A 13 -0.32 -8.10 -9.45
CA GLY A 13 -0.09 -7.38 -10.69
C GLY A 13 -0.81 -6.02 -10.82
N GLU A 14 -1.62 -5.60 -9.84
CA GLU A 14 -2.34 -4.33 -9.89
C GLU A 14 -1.41 -3.11 -9.87
N VAL A 15 -1.79 -2.05 -10.56
CA VAL A 15 -0.99 -0.83 -10.73
C VAL A 15 -1.67 0.34 -10.04
N PHE A 16 -0.93 1.02 -9.18
CA PHE A 16 -1.41 2.15 -8.40
C PHE A 16 -0.64 3.42 -8.76
N GLY A 17 -1.37 4.52 -8.91
CA GLY A 17 -0.78 5.84 -9.19
C GLY A 17 -0.19 6.54 -7.97
N THR A 18 -0.40 6.01 -6.77
CA THR A 18 0.12 6.58 -5.52
C THR A 18 0.61 5.52 -4.55
N ASN A 19 1.63 5.87 -3.78
CA ASN A 19 2.16 5.04 -2.69
C ASN A 19 1.06 4.68 -1.67
N SER A 20 0.23 5.65 -1.30
CA SER A 20 -0.81 5.45 -0.28
C SER A 20 -1.78 4.33 -0.63
N LEU A 21 -2.29 4.34 -1.87
CA LEU A 21 -3.20 3.31 -2.36
C LEU A 21 -2.52 1.94 -2.46
N TYR A 22 -1.27 1.92 -2.94
CA TYR A 22 -0.49 0.70 -3.03
C TYR A 22 -0.28 0.03 -1.66
N TYR A 23 0.20 0.76 -0.65
CA TYR A 23 0.42 0.20 0.68
C TYR A 23 -0.88 -0.25 1.35
N GLN A 24 -1.96 0.52 1.17
CA GLN A 24 -3.27 0.12 1.66
C GLN A 24 -3.74 -1.17 0.99
N HIS A 25 -3.62 -1.28 -0.33
CA HIS A 25 -3.96 -2.51 -1.07
C HIS A 25 -3.18 -3.71 -0.54
N VAL A 26 -1.85 -3.60 -0.41
CA VAL A 26 -1.00 -4.68 0.09
C VAL A 26 -1.39 -5.08 1.51
N ALA A 27 -1.70 -4.12 2.38
CA ALA A 27 -2.10 -4.39 3.76
C ALA A 27 -3.50 -5.00 3.90
N ILE A 28 -4.40 -4.79 2.93
CA ILE A 28 -5.77 -5.32 2.97
C ILE A 28 -5.87 -6.66 2.23
N GLN A 29 -5.22 -6.78 1.07
CA GLN A 29 -5.36 -7.93 0.16
C GLN A 29 -4.26 -8.97 0.33
N HIS A 30 -3.09 -8.57 0.83
CA HIS A 30 -1.88 -9.41 0.86
C HIS A 30 -1.24 -9.48 2.24
N SER A 31 -2.00 -9.13 3.28
CA SER A 31 -1.58 -9.21 4.66
C SER A 31 -2.73 -9.76 5.49
N ASP A 32 -2.40 -10.70 6.37
CA ASP A 32 -3.34 -11.26 7.35
C ASP A 32 -3.45 -10.38 8.60
N LEU A 33 -2.76 -9.24 8.63
CA LEU A 33 -2.73 -8.31 9.75
C LEU A 33 -4.03 -7.50 9.82
N LYS A 34 -4.93 -7.94 10.68
CA LYS A 34 -6.18 -7.22 10.97
C LYS A 34 -5.97 -6.17 12.06
N PRO A 35 -6.39 -4.92 11.83
CA PRO A 35 -6.27 -3.88 12.83
C PRO A 35 -7.19 -4.16 14.03
N VAL A 36 -6.69 -3.88 15.24
CA VAL A 36 -7.46 -4.03 16.48
C VAL A 36 -8.18 -2.72 16.77
N VAL A 37 -9.48 -2.76 17.06
CA VAL A 37 -10.22 -1.56 17.47
C VAL A 37 -10.14 -1.44 18.99
N THR A 38 -9.59 -0.33 19.46
CA THR A 38 -9.50 0.00 20.89
C THR A 38 -10.86 0.50 21.41
N SER A 39 -11.06 0.43 22.72
CA SER A 39 -12.27 0.97 23.39
C SER A 39 -12.50 2.46 23.14
N GLU A 40 -11.45 3.20 22.78
CA GLU A 40 -11.50 4.63 22.45
C GLU A 40 -11.88 4.90 20.98
N GLY A 41 -12.20 3.86 20.20
CA GLY A 41 -12.54 3.98 18.77
C GLY A 41 -11.32 4.24 17.88
N MET A 42 -10.10 4.04 18.38
CA MET A 42 -8.88 4.11 17.59
C MET A 42 -8.50 2.73 17.04
N TYR A 43 -7.75 2.71 15.95
CA TYR A 43 -7.26 1.49 15.32
C TYR A 43 -5.81 1.25 15.71
N GLN A 44 -5.51 0.08 16.28
CA GLN A 44 -4.18 -0.31 16.74
C GLN A 44 -3.55 -1.33 15.79
N CYS A 45 -2.27 -1.15 15.50
CA CYS A 45 -1.48 -2.12 14.75
C CYS A 45 -1.25 -3.38 15.60
N PRO A 46 -1.56 -4.59 15.10
CA PRO A 46 -1.31 -5.83 15.85
C PRO A 46 0.18 -6.20 15.96
N VAL A 47 1.07 -5.54 15.21
CA VAL A 47 2.52 -5.86 15.19
C VAL A 47 3.31 -4.94 16.11
N CYS A 48 3.18 -3.63 15.94
CA CYS A 48 3.92 -2.64 16.73
C CYS A 48 3.07 -1.93 17.79
N HIS A 49 1.79 -2.25 17.89
CA HIS A 49 0.85 -1.65 18.86
C HIS A 49 0.62 -0.14 18.69
N GLU A 50 1.02 0.44 17.56
CA GLU A 50 0.79 1.85 17.26
C GLU A 50 -0.69 2.12 16.98
N THR A 51 -1.24 3.18 17.59
CA THR A 51 -2.64 3.58 17.41
C THR A 51 -2.77 4.70 16.38
N ARG A 52 -3.77 4.57 15.51
CA ARG A 52 -4.13 5.54 14.48
C ARG A 52 -5.62 5.84 14.56
N LYS A 53 -5.97 7.11 14.36
CA LYS A 53 -7.37 7.58 14.34
C LYS A 53 -8.16 7.16 13.09
N SER A 54 -7.50 6.50 12.13
CA SER A 54 -8.13 6.14 10.86
C SER A 54 -7.59 4.79 10.37
N LEU A 55 -8.52 3.90 10.01
CA LEU A 55 -8.23 2.58 9.46
C LEU A 55 -7.33 2.65 8.21
N ALA A 56 -7.60 3.59 7.29
CA ALA A 56 -6.79 3.78 6.07
C ALA A 56 -5.33 4.13 6.36
N ARG A 57 -5.09 5.01 7.34
CA ARG A 57 -3.72 5.37 7.77
C ARG A 57 -3.02 4.18 8.43
N LEU A 58 -3.76 3.38 9.19
CA LEU A 58 -3.21 2.18 9.79
C LEU A 58 -2.82 1.14 8.74
N TYR A 59 -3.66 0.91 7.73
CA TYR A 59 -3.31 0.01 6.62
C TYR A 59 -2.10 0.51 5.84
N GLN A 60 -2.00 1.81 5.57
CA GLN A 60 -0.79 2.37 4.97
C GLN A 60 0.44 2.10 5.84
N HIS A 61 0.34 2.32 7.16
CA HIS A 61 1.43 2.03 8.10
C HIS A 61 1.81 0.54 8.05
N ILE A 62 0.83 -0.37 8.11
CA ILE A 62 1.05 -1.82 8.02
C ILE A 62 1.75 -2.17 6.70
N GLY A 63 1.23 -1.66 5.58
CA GLY A 63 1.77 -1.93 4.25
C GLY A 63 3.20 -1.41 4.08
N LEU A 64 3.57 -0.30 4.75
CA LEU A 64 4.88 0.32 4.65
C LEU A 64 5.92 -0.30 5.61
N HIS A 65 5.51 -0.57 6.86
CA HIS A 65 6.43 -0.97 7.94
C HIS A 65 6.43 -2.47 8.23
N HIS A 66 5.33 -3.15 7.96
CA HIS A 66 5.13 -4.55 8.37
C HIS A 66 4.98 -5.51 7.19
N VAL A 67 4.47 -5.02 6.07
CA VAL A 67 4.48 -5.78 4.82
C VAL A 67 5.68 -5.32 3.99
N LYS A 68 6.54 -6.25 3.58
CA LYS A 68 7.62 -5.93 2.63
C LYS A 68 6.98 -5.59 1.29
N ALA A 69 6.69 -4.33 1.07
CA ALA A 69 6.06 -3.86 -0.14
C ALA A 69 7.07 -3.96 -1.29
N ASN A 70 6.97 -5.05 -2.05
CA ASN A 70 7.82 -5.29 -3.20
C ASN A 70 7.20 -4.55 -4.40
N SER A 71 7.29 -3.22 -4.40
CA SER A 71 6.75 -2.39 -5.47
C SER A 71 7.70 -2.40 -6.67
N LEU A 72 7.19 -2.74 -7.85
CA LEU A 72 7.87 -2.40 -9.10
C LEU A 72 7.54 -0.96 -9.45
N ARG A 73 8.57 -0.12 -9.60
CA ARG A 73 8.42 1.17 -10.27
C ARG A 73 8.25 0.90 -11.75
N VAL A 74 7.04 1.13 -12.26
CA VAL A 74 6.78 1.08 -13.70
C VAL A 74 6.93 2.50 -14.21
N GLU A 75 7.96 2.74 -15.01
CA GLU A 75 8.05 3.94 -15.83
C GLU A 75 7.13 3.67 -17.04
N GLU A 76 6.12 4.51 -17.25
CA GLU A 76 5.40 4.52 -18.53
C GLU A 76 6.34 5.06 -19.60
N GLY A 77 7.22 4.18 -20.11
CA GLY A 77 7.79 4.34 -21.42
C GLY A 77 6.66 4.09 -22.40
N VAL A 78 6.13 5.15 -23.02
CA VAL A 78 5.28 5.02 -24.20
C VAL A 78 6.07 4.19 -25.21
N GLY A 79 5.73 2.90 -25.30
CA GLY A 79 6.20 2.05 -26.36
C GLY A 79 5.62 2.60 -27.64
N LEU A 80 6.41 3.37 -28.37
CA LEU A 80 6.20 3.58 -29.81
C LEU A 80 6.35 2.20 -30.45
N CYS A 81 5.27 1.43 -30.45
CA CYS A 81 5.13 0.28 -31.32
C CYS A 81 4.77 0.83 -32.69
N GLY A 82 5.78 1.10 -33.52
CA GLY A 82 5.63 1.05 -34.98
C GLY A 82 5.53 -0.42 -35.44
N PRO A 83 5.30 -0.72 -36.73
CA PRO A 83 5.45 0.12 -37.92
C PRO A 83 4.18 0.87 -38.36
#